data_AF-A0A9X1NG89-F1
#
_entry.id   AF-A0A9X1NG89-F1
#
_cell.length_a   1.000
_cell.length_b   1.000
_cell.length_c   1.000
_cell.angle_alpha   90.00
_cell.angle_beta   90.00
_cell.angle_gamma   90.00
#
_symmetry.space_group_name_H-M   'P 1'
#
loop_
_entity.id
_entity.type
_entity.pdbx_description
1 polymer ?
#
loop_
_entity_poly.entity_id
_entity_poly.type
_entity_poly.pdbx_seq_one_letter_code
_entity_poly.pdbx_strand_id
1 'polypeptide(L)'
;MSAEPVLPPAAVAPVEEWTPQDWVLAKLGYLSRHRPLTVADLHGVDPSVGRLELLDGVLLVTPHADVDHTRRARRLANQLDGLVPPGCEALDGVNVFEPGTDRVCVIPDVAVIRTDRIVQVPGQGEGVFPDGLELIIEITSSNREVDLGVKKQRYESWGVPYLAVDRSTDPYSYLTFGDWPEWAGPLLPSGRD
;
A
#
# COMPACT_ATOMS: atom_id res chain seq x y z
N MET A 1 -3.99 33.19 11.18
CA MET A 1 -3.92 32.02 10.29
C MET A 1 -3.15 32.45 9.05
N SER A 2 -1.83 32.25 9.07
CA SER A 2 -1.01 32.51 7.88
C SER A 2 -1.08 31.26 7.02
N ALA A 3 -1.62 31.38 5.81
CA ALA A 3 -1.55 30.31 4.82
C ALA A 3 -0.08 30.08 4.46
N GLU A 4 0.41 28.86 4.57
CA GLU A 4 1.72 28.52 4.01
C GLU A 4 1.71 28.76 2.50
N PRO A 5 2.79 29.32 1.93
CA PRO A 5 2.89 29.52 0.50
C PRO A 5 2.90 28.15 -0.20
N VAL A 6 1.93 27.92 -1.07
CA VAL A 6 1.96 26.79 -2.01
C VAL A 6 3.18 27.00 -2.89
N LEU A 7 4.21 26.17 -2.69
CA LEU A 7 5.39 26.16 -3.57
C LEU A 7 4.90 25.95 -5.01
N PRO A 8 5.42 26.70 -6.00
CA PRO A 8 5.12 26.41 -7.39
C PRO A 8 5.55 24.96 -7.70
N PRO A 9 4.86 24.26 -8.61
CA PRO A 9 5.29 22.93 -9.01
C PRO A 9 6.75 23.00 -9.44
N ALA A 10 7.56 22.06 -8.96
CA ALA A 10 8.96 21.97 -9.35
C ALA A 10 9.07 22.01 -10.88
N ALA A 11 10.01 22.81 -11.40
CA ALA A 11 10.24 22.88 -12.84
C ALA A 11 10.56 21.47 -13.35
N VAL A 12 9.80 20.98 -14.32
CA VAL A 12 10.06 19.70 -14.97
C VAL A 12 11.39 19.83 -15.71
N ALA A 13 12.32 18.92 -15.45
CA ALA A 13 13.60 18.89 -16.15
C ALA A 13 13.39 18.77 -17.68
N PRO A 14 14.26 19.38 -18.49
CA PRO A 14 14.20 19.22 -19.95
C PRO A 14 14.33 17.73 -20.32
N VAL A 15 13.69 17.32 -21.42
CA VAL A 15 13.59 15.91 -21.84
C VAL A 15 14.97 15.28 -22.07
N GLU A 16 15.95 16.09 -22.45
CA GLU A 16 17.35 15.71 -22.64
C GLU A 16 18.03 15.26 -21.33
N GLU A 17 17.51 15.66 -20.18
CA GLU A 17 18.01 15.31 -18.85
C GLU A 17 17.20 14.18 -18.19
N TRP A 18 16.19 13.65 -18.87
CA TRP A 18 15.33 12.61 -18.32
C TRP A 18 16.08 11.30 -18.08
N THR A 19 15.91 10.78 -16.87
CA THR A 19 16.39 9.47 -16.46
C THR A 19 15.54 8.35 -17.08
N PRO A 20 16.01 7.09 -17.07
CA PRO A 20 15.17 5.95 -17.40
C PRO A 20 13.86 5.90 -16.59
N GLN A 21 13.89 6.31 -15.31
CA GLN A 21 12.69 6.37 -14.47
C GLN A 21 11.68 7.42 -14.96
N ASP A 22 12.16 8.60 -15.36
CA ASP A 22 11.31 9.66 -15.91
C ASP A 22 10.58 9.19 -17.17
N TRP A 23 11.29 8.47 -18.06
CA TRP A 23 10.68 7.88 -19.25
C TRP A 23 9.61 6.84 -18.94
N VAL A 24 9.80 6.02 -17.91
CA VAL A 24 8.79 5.05 -17.46
C VAL A 24 7.55 5.76 -16.92
N LEU A 25 7.73 6.74 -16.04
CA LEU A 25 6.61 7.51 -15.48
C LEU A 25 5.88 8.30 -16.56
N ALA A 26 6.59 8.87 -17.53
CA ALA A 26 6.00 9.55 -18.68
C ALA A 26 5.18 8.58 -19.56
N LYS A 27 5.68 7.37 -19.81
CA LYS A 27 4.94 6.33 -20.53
C LYS A 27 3.67 5.93 -19.80
N LEU A 28 3.76 5.63 -18.50
CA LEU A 28 2.61 5.23 -17.69
C LEU A 28 1.59 6.38 -17.57
N GLY A 29 2.06 7.62 -17.41
CA GLY A 29 1.24 8.83 -17.40
C GLY A 29 0.59 9.12 -18.76
N TYR A 30 1.25 8.79 -19.87
CA TYR A 30 0.64 8.85 -21.19
C TYR A 30 -0.47 7.81 -21.32
N LEU A 31 -0.21 6.54 -20.97
CA LEU A 31 -1.19 5.47 -21.05
C LEU A 31 -2.44 5.76 -20.19
N SER A 32 -2.25 6.22 -18.95
CA SER A 32 -3.34 6.49 -18.00
C SER A 32 -4.28 7.62 -18.46
N ARG A 33 -3.82 8.54 -19.31
CA ARG A 33 -4.66 9.57 -19.93
C ARG A 33 -5.55 9.04 -21.05
N HIS A 34 -5.21 7.89 -21.64
CA HIS A 34 -5.89 7.33 -22.80
C HIS A 34 -6.74 6.10 -22.47
N ARG A 35 -6.41 5.38 -21.39
CA ARG A 35 -7.19 4.25 -20.87
C ARG A 35 -6.86 3.96 -19.40
N PRO A 36 -7.75 3.25 -18.67
CA PRO A 36 -7.38 2.62 -17.41
C PRO A 36 -6.16 1.71 -17.60
N LEU A 37 -5.23 1.77 -16.65
CA LEU A 37 -4.09 0.85 -16.60
C LEU A 37 -4.52 -0.52 -16.08
N THR A 38 -3.71 -1.50 -16.43
CA THR A 38 -3.79 -2.88 -15.97
C THR A 38 -2.47 -3.24 -15.28
N VAL A 39 -2.45 -4.26 -14.43
CA VAL A 39 -1.20 -4.70 -13.77
C VAL A 39 -0.15 -5.13 -14.80
N ALA A 40 -0.57 -5.63 -15.96
CA ALA A 40 0.34 -5.94 -17.06
C ALA A 40 1.12 -4.72 -17.57
N ASP A 41 0.58 -3.50 -17.41
CA ASP A 41 1.29 -2.26 -17.75
C ASP A 41 2.44 -1.95 -16.78
N LEU A 42 2.39 -2.47 -15.56
CA LEU A 42 3.42 -2.33 -14.54
C LEU A 42 4.47 -3.44 -14.61
N HIS A 43 4.19 -4.52 -15.35
CA HIS A 43 5.08 -5.66 -15.43
C HIS A 43 6.44 -5.29 -16.06
N GLY A 44 7.52 -5.67 -15.36
CA GLY A 44 8.89 -5.39 -15.81
C GLY A 44 9.32 -3.93 -15.63
N VAL A 45 8.52 -3.10 -14.97
CA VAL A 45 8.98 -1.77 -14.54
C VAL A 45 10.09 -1.93 -13.51
N ASP A 46 11.16 -1.16 -13.68
CA ASP A 46 12.29 -1.12 -12.75
C ASP A 46 11.80 -0.73 -11.34
N PRO A 47 12.07 -1.53 -10.28
CA PRO A 47 11.64 -1.22 -8.93
C PRO A 47 12.14 0.13 -8.40
N SER A 48 13.23 0.67 -8.95
CA SER A 48 13.75 2.01 -8.58
C SER A 48 12.80 3.15 -8.93
N VAL A 49 11.82 2.94 -9.81
CA VAL A 49 10.77 3.93 -10.14
C VAL A 49 9.92 4.27 -8.90
N GLY A 50 9.74 3.33 -7.99
CA GLY A 50 8.91 3.47 -6.80
C GLY A 50 7.94 2.31 -6.64
N ARG A 51 7.11 2.38 -5.60
CA ARG A 51 6.00 1.46 -5.40
C ARG A 51 4.85 1.90 -6.30
N LEU A 52 4.52 1.05 -7.28
CA LEU A 52 3.45 1.29 -8.24
C LEU A 52 2.23 0.47 -7.84
N GLU A 53 1.14 1.16 -7.50
CA GLU A 53 -0.14 0.54 -7.16
C GLU A 53 -1.20 0.96 -8.19
N LEU A 54 -2.23 0.13 -8.35
CA LEU A 54 -3.41 0.41 -9.18
C LEU A 54 -4.67 0.31 -8.34
N LEU A 55 -5.53 1.32 -8.47
CA LEU A 55 -6.91 1.30 -7.99
C LEU A 55 -7.84 1.68 -9.13
N ASP A 56 -8.67 0.72 -9.57
CA ASP A 56 -9.57 0.86 -10.72
C ASP A 56 -8.88 1.35 -12.00
N GLY A 57 -7.61 1.00 -12.17
CA GLY A 57 -6.77 1.38 -13.31
C GLY A 57 -6.20 2.80 -13.22
N VAL A 58 -6.39 3.47 -12.08
CA VAL A 58 -5.68 4.70 -11.72
C VAL A 58 -4.34 4.33 -11.11
N LEU A 59 -3.27 4.91 -11.66
CA LEU A 59 -1.92 4.74 -11.15
C LEU A 59 -1.70 5.54 -9.87
N LEU A 60 -1.28 4.86 -8.82
CA LEU A 60 -0.72 5.48 -7.63
C LEU A 60 0.79 5.22 -7.63
N VAL A 61 1.55 6.31 -7.65
CA VAL A 61 3.01 6.26 -7.59
C VAL A 61 3.43 6.75 -6.21
N THR A 62 3.90 5.82 -5.39
CA THR A 62 4.44 6.13 -4.07
C THR A 62 5.97 6.07 -4.16
N PRO A 63 6.69 7.18 -3.88
CA PRO A 63 8.14 7.14 -3.76
C PRO A 63 8.59 6.07 -2.75
N HIS A 64 9.84 5.63 -2.87
CA HIS A 64 10.39 4.69 -1.89
C HIS A 64 10.28 5.23 -0.47
N ALA A 65 9.83 4.38 0.44
CA ALA A 65 9.70 4.68 1.85
C ALA A 65 11.03 5.18 2.43
N ASP A 66 10.94 6.13 3.38
CA ASP A 66 12.12 6.52 4.15
C ASP A 66 12.63 5.34 5.02
N VAL A 67 13.86 5.45 5.52
CA VAL A 67 14.50 4.39 6.33
C VAL A 67 13.70 4.11 7.60
N ASP A 68 13.03 5.12 8.17
CA ASP A 68 12.25 4.97 9.40
C ASP A 68 10.96 4.16 9.13
N HIS A 69 10.24 4.48 8.06
CA HIS A 69 9.05 3.76 7.60
C HIS A 69 9.38 2.30 7.28
N THR A 70 10.39 2.05 6.46
CA THR A 70 10.84 0.68 6.12
C THR A 70 11.20 -0.12 7.36
N ARG A 71 11.92 0.51 8.31
CA ARG A 71 12.29 -0.14 9.57
C ARG A 71 11.07 -0.50 10.42
N ARG A 72 10.05 0.36 10.45
CA ARG A 72 8.83 0.15 11.22
C ARG A 72 7.98 -0.96 10.62
N ALA A 73 7.71 -0.90 9.31
CA ALA A 73 6.97 -1.93 8.60
C ALA A 73 7.58 -3.31 8.86
N ARG A 74 8.89 -3.46 8.65
CA ARG A 74 9.59 -4.72 8.91
C ARG A 74 9.54 -5.19 10.36
N ARG A 75 9.73 -4.29 11.32
CA ARG A 75 9.65 -4.65 12.75
C ARG A 75 8.25 -5.09 13.15
N LEU A 76 7.23 -4.42 12.61
CA LEU A 76 5.84 -4.74 12.85
C LEU A 76 5.47 -6.09 12.23
N ALA A 77 5.85 -6.33 10.97
CA ALA A 77 5.69 -7.63 10.31
C ALA A 77 6.34 -8.75 11.13
N ASN A 78 7.59 -8.59 11.58
CA ASN A 78 8.26 -9.59 12.41
C ASN A 78 7.56 -9.87 13.75
N GLN A 79 7.02 -8.83 14.40
CA GLN A 79 6.28 -9.00 15.66
C GLN A 79 4.98 -9.74 15.43
N LEU A 80 4.27 -9.37 14.36
CA LEU A 80 3.04 -10.01 13.93
C LEU A 80 3.25 -11.48 13.58
N ASP A 81 4.30 -11.79 12.84
CA ASP A 81 4.61 -13.16 12.42
C ASP A 81 4.79 -14.10 13.63
N GLY A 82 5.26 -13.58 14.76
CA GLY A 82 5.34 -14.33 16.01
C GLY A 82 4.00 -14.54 16.74
N LEU A 83 2.92 -13.87 16.32
CA LEU A 83 1.60 -13.90 16.95
C LEU A 83 0.54 -14.62 16.10
N VAL A 84 0.72 -14.65 14.78
CA VAL A 84 -0.27 -15.19 13.85
C VAL A 84 -0.46 -16.70 14.04
N PRO A 85 -1.68 -17.22 13.80
CA PRO A 85 -1.96 -18.64 13.96
C PRO A 85 -1.26 -19.48 12.88
N PRO A 86 -1.12 -20.80 13.09
CA PRO A 86 -0.60 -21.71 12.07
C PRO A 86 -1.36 -21.58 10.75
N GLY A 87 -0.62 -21.48 9.64
CA GLY A 87 -1.20 -21.28 8.30
C GLY A 87 -1.37 -19.81 7.91
N CYS A 88 -0.98 -18.87 8.77
CA CYS A 88 -0.84 -17.45 8.43
C CYS A 88 0.62 -17.01 8.53
N GLU A 89 0.97 -15.94 7.82
CA GLU A 89 2.26 -15.25 7.93
C GLU A 89 2.05 -13.74 7.79
N ALA A 90 2.95 -12.94 8.36
CA ALA A 90 2.93 -11.49 8.26
C ALA A 90 4.04 -10.99 7.34
N LEU A 91 3.67 -10.28 6.27
CA LEU A 91 4.60 -9.81 5.23
C LEU A 91 4.55 -8.29 5.11
N ASP A 92 5.71 -7.68 4.82
CA ASP A 92 5.80 -6.29 4.39
C ASP A 92 5.81 -6.19 2.86
N GLY A 93 4.96 -5.32 2.30
CA GLY A 93 4.97 -5.01 0.85
C GLY A 93 4.48 -6.14 -0.07
N VAL A 94 3.51 -6.96 0.36
CA VAL A 94 2.90 -8.01 -0.48
C VAL A 94 1.96 -7.41 -1.54
N ASN A 95 1.91 -8.01 -2.74
CA ASN A 95 0.92 -7.63 -3.74
C ASN A 95 -0.47 -8.18 -3.37
N VAL A 96 -1.48 -7.31 -3.39
CA VAL A 96 -2.88 -7.68 -3.23
C VAL A 96 -3.63 -7.37 -4.52
N PHE A 97 -4.15 -8.40 -5.18
CA PHE A 97 -4.95 -8.30 -6.39
C PHE A 97 -6.45 -8.40 -6.07
N GLU A 98 -7.32 -7.89 -6.94
CA GLU A 98 -8.78 -8.08 -6.81
C GLU A 98 -9.28 -9.14 -7.82
N PRO A 99 -9.99 -10.19 -7.36
CA PRO A 99 -10.53 -11.20 -8.27
C PRO A 99 -11.44 -10.61 -9.35
N GLY A 100 -11.25 -11.07 -10.59
CA GLY A 100 -12.09 -10.67 -11.72
C GLY A 100 -11.72 -9.33 -12.38
N THR A 101 -10.63 -8.69 -11.94
CA THR A 101 -10.10 -7.48 -12.57
C THR A 101 -8.57 -7.46 -12.58
N ASP A 102 -7.99 -6.93 -13.65
CA ASP A 102 -6.55 -6.68 -13.77
C ASP A 102 -6.19 -5.22 -13.46
N ARG A 103 -7.13 -4.46 -12.89
CA ARG A 103 -7.01 -3.01 -12.67
C ARG A 103 -6.78 -2.61 -11.23
N VAL A 104 -6.64 -3.61 -10.35
CA VAL A 104 -6.41 -3.39 -8.92
C VAL A 104 -5.20 -4.20 -8.49
N CYS A 105 -4.20 -3.49 -7.97
CA CYS A 105 -3.03 -4.05 -7.32
C CYS A 105 -2.58 -3.04 -6.26
N VAL A 106 -2.81 -3.38 -5.00
CA VAL A 106 -2.35 -2.55 -3.87
C VAL A 106 -1.28 -3.29 -3.10
N ILE A 107 -0.39 -2.52 -2.50
CA ILE A 107 0.78 -3.00 -1.78
C ILE A 107 0.71 -2.34 -0.39
N PRO A 108 0.07 -2.99 0.59
CA PRO A 108 0.05 -2.50 1.97
C PRO A 108 1.45 -2.53 2.58
N ASP A 109 1.67 -1.69 3.58
CA ASP A 109 2.94 -1.69 4.31
C ASP A 109 3.17 -2.99 5.07
N VAL A 110 2.12 -3.52 5.71
CA VAL A 110 2.12 -4.87 6.30
C VAL A 110 0.77 -5.52 6.04
N ALA A 111 0.78 -6.82 5.72
CA ALA A 111 -0.42 -7.65 5.67
C ALA A 111 -0.18 -8.99 6.37
N VAL A 112 -1.21 -9.48 7.05
CA VAL A 112 -1.28 -10.88 7.48
C VAL A 112 -2.09 -11.65 6.45
N ILE A 113 -1.46 -12.67 5.88
CA ILE A 113 -2.04 -13.48 4.82
C ILE A 113 -2.17 -14.93 5.26
N ARG A 114 -3.12 -15.63 4.66
CA ARG A 114 -3.19 -17.09 4.70
C ARG A 114 -2.26 -17.68 3.65
N THR A 115 -1.35 -18.56 4.06
CA THR A 115 -0.35 -19.16 3.16
C THR A 115 -0.97 -20.08 2.11
N ASP A 116 -2.15 -20.64 2.38
CA ASP A 116 -2.92 -21.45 1.43
C ASP A 116 -3.65 -20.63 0.35
N ARG A 117 -3.56 -19.29 0.41
CA ARG A 117 -4.23 -18.34 -0.50
C ARG A 117 -3.26 -17.50 -1.35
N ILE A 118 -1.98 -17.85 -1.35
CA ILE A 118 -1.01 -17.28 -2.29
C ILE A 118 -1.39 -17.72 -3.71
N VAL A 119 -1.43 -16.77 -4.63
CA VAL A 119 -1.84 -16.97 -6.02
C VAL A 119 -0.78 -16.49 -6.99
N GLN A 120 -0.61 -17.24 -8.08
CA GLN A 120 0.09 -16.79 -9.27
C GLN A 120 -0.94 -16.36 -10.31
N VAL A 121 -1.10 -15.07 -10.52
CA VAL A 121 -2.09 -14.52 -11.44
C VAL A 121 -1.44 -14.22 -12.79
N PRO A 122 -1.89 -14.84 -13.90
CA PRO A 122 -1.30 -14.61 -15.21
C PRO A 122 -1.29 -13.14 -15.60
N GLY A 123 -0.11 -12.61 -15.93
CA GLY A 123 0.08 -11.20 -16.29
C GLY A 123 0.15 -10.23 -15.12
N GLN A 124 -0.01 -10.69 -13.87
CA GLN A 124 0.08 -9.87 -12.66
C GLN A 124 1.21 -10.32 -11.72
N GLY A 125 1.52 -11.62 -11.69
CA GLY A 125 2.58 -12.21 -10.87
C GLY A 125 2.04 -12.88 -9.60
N GLU A 126 2.92 -13.01 -8.61
CA GLU A 126 2.58 -13.63 -7.32
C GLU A 126 1.99 -12.58 -6.36
N GLY A 127 0.98 -12.99 -5.60
CA GLY A 127 0.34 -12.15 -4.59
C GLY A 127 -0.78 -12.90 -3.88
N VAL A 128 -1.72 -12.14 -3.31
CA VAL A 128 -2.90 -12.68 -2.62
C VAL A 128 -4.18 -12.00 -3.10
N PHE A 129 -5.30 -12.68 -2.95
CA PHE A 129 -6.63 -12.08 -3.08
C PHE A 129 -7.18 -11.65 -1.71
N PRO A 130 -8.22 -10.81 -1.66
CA PRO A 130 -8.70 -10.26 -0.39
C PRO A 130 -9.28 -11.31 0.56
N ASP A 131 -9.77 -12.45 0.05
CA ASP A 131 -10.24 -13.58 0.85
C ASP A 131 -9.12 -14.34 1.56
N GLY A 132 -7.86 -14.05 1.22
CA GLY A 132 -6.68 -14.54 1.90
C GLY A 132 -6.09 -13.58 2.94
N LEU A 133 -6.71 -12.40 3.15
CA LEU A 133 -6.21 -11.39 4.09
C LEU A 133 -6.89 -11.49 5.46
N GLU A 134 -6.09 -11.51 6.52
CA GLU A 134 -6.56 -11.52 7.91
C GLU A 134 -6.42 -10.13 8.58
N LEU A 135 -5.44 -9.33 8.15
CA LEU A 135 -5.19 -7.99 8.66
C LEU A 135 -4.38 -7.17 7.66
N ILE A 136 -4.69 -5.89 7.49
CA ILE A 136 -3.88 -4.91 6.75
C ILE A 136 -3.44 -3.79 7.68
N ILE A 137 -2.19 -3.35 7.55
CA ILE A 137 -1.65 -2.20 8.27
C ILE A 137 -0.95 -1.24 7.30
N GLU A 138 -1.26 0.05 7.41
CA GLU A 138 -0.58 1.14 6.72
C GLU A 138 0.09 2.07 7.73
N ILE A 139 1.32 2.48 7.43
CA ILE A 139 2.12 3.40 8.26
C ILE A 139 2.23 4.72 7.50
N THR A 140 1.59 5.77 8.00
CA THR A 140 1.52 7.04 7.26
C THR A 140 2.83 7.82 7.39
N SER A 141 3.17 8.62 6.37
CA SER A 141 4.41 9.40 6.38
C SER A 141 4.24 10.81 6.94
N SER A 142 3.03 11.39 6.87
CA SER A 142 2.88 12.83 7.10
C SER A 142 1.47 13.31 7.45
N ASN A 143 0.41 12.75 6.83
CA ASN A 143 -0.96 13.16 7.12
C ASN A 143 -1.96 12.03 6.87
N ARG A 144 -2.52 11.52 7.97
CA ARG A 144 -3.42 10.36 8.00
C ARG A 144 -4.65 10.46 7.10
N GLU A 145 -5.31 11.62 6.99
CA GLU A 145 -6.52 11.71 6.15
C GLU A 145 -6.20 11.73 4.65
N VAL A 146 -5.03 12.26 4.28
CA VAL A 146 -4.56 12.31 2.89
C VAL A 146 -3.94 10.98 2.48
N ASP A 147 -3.11 10.40 3.37
CA ASP A 147 -2.32 9.20 3.09
C ASP A 147 -3.18 7.92 3.02
N LEU A 148 -4.35 7.91 3.66
CA LEU A 148 -5.19 6.70 3.73
C LEU A 148 -6.33 6.64 2.70
N GLY A 149 -6.61 7.73 1.99
CA GLY A 149 -7.82 7.95 1.18
C GLY A 149 -8.42 6.73 0.46
N VAL A 150 -8.02 6.50 -0.79
CA VAL A 150 -8.68 5.51 -1.69
C VAL A 150 -8.35 4.07 -1.30
N LYS A 151 -7.15 3.82 -0.75
CA LYS A 151 -6.74 2.47 -0.30
C LYS A 151 -7.61 1.99 0.87
N LYS A 152 -7.85 2.83 1.88
CA LYS A 152 -8.75 2.52 3.00
C LYS A 152 -10.13 2.11 2.51
N GLN A 153 -10.75 2.93 1.65
CA GLN A 153 -12.09 2.63 1.12
C GLN A 153 -12.13 1.28 0.39
N ARG A 154 -11.06 0.96 -0.34
CA ARG A 154 -10.93 -0.34 -1.01
C ARG A 154 -10.82 -1.49 0.00
N TYR A 155 -9.97 -1.37 1.01
CA TYR A 155 -9.84 -2.39 2.07
C TYR A 155 -11.16 -2.60 2.84
N GLU A 156 -11.86 -1.51 3.16
CA GLU A 156 -13.18 -1.56 3.79
C GLU A 156 -14.21 -2.28 2.91
N SER A 157 -14.16 -2.07 1.59
CA SER A 157 -15.05 -2.76 0.64
C SER A 157 -14.79 -4.26 0.54
N TRP A 158 -13.57 -4.71 0.85
CA TRP A 158 -13.23 -6.13 0.96
C TRP A 158 -13.60 -6.73 2.31
N GLY A 159 -13.99 -5.90 3.29
CA GLY A 159 -14.31 -6.36 4.65
C GLY A 159 -13.08 -6.81 5.45
N VAL A 160 -11.88 -6.44 5.02
CA VAL A 160 -10.63 -6.87 5.68
C VAL A 160 -10.35 -5.98 6.90
N PRO A 161 -10.01 -6.56 8.06
CA PRO A 161 -9.61 -5.78 9.23
C PRO A 161 -8.40 -4.90 8.90
N TYR A 162 -8.45 -3.65 9.35
CA TYR A 162 -7.52 -2.63 8.90
C TYR A 162 -7.04 -1.73 10.05
N LEU A 163 -5.73 -1.42 10.05
CA LEU A 163 -5.07 -0.45 10.91
C LEU A 163 -4.35 0.61 10.10
N ALA A 164 -4.55 1.88 10.45
CA ALA A 164 -3.62 2.93 10.10
C ALA A 164 -2.84 3.39 11.33
N VAL A 165 -1.53 3.54 11.19
CA VAL A 165 -0.65 4.11 12.20
C VAL A 165 -0.18 5.49 11.74
N ASP A 166 -0.60 6.53 12.44
CA ASP A 166 -0.16 7.89 12.18
C ASP A 166 1.04 8.26 13.04
N ARG A 167 2.19 8.35 12.38
CA ARG A 167 3.47 8.66 13.02
C ARG A 167 3.68 10.14 13.31
N SER A 168 2.81 11.02 12.80
CA SER A 168 2.95 12.47 12.97
C SER A 168 2.55 12.95 14.37
N THR A 169 1.88 12.11 15.15
CA THR A 169 1.42 12.41 16.51
C THR A 169 2.29 11.74 17.57
N ASP A 170 2.37 12.34 18.75
CA ASP A 170 2.99 11.74 19.95
C ASP A 170 1.99 11.79 21.12
N PRO A 171 1.47 10.65 21.62
CA PRO A 171 1.69 9.28 21.10
C PRO A 171 1.11 9.09 19.69
N TYR A 172 1.52 8.02 19.00
CA TYR A 172 0.93 7.67 17.70
C TYR A 172 -0.59 7.52 17.81
N SER A 173 -1.28 8.00 16.77
CA SER A 173 -2.73 7.85 16.66
C SER A 173 -3.06 6.72 15.69
N TYR A 174 -4.18 6.05 15.94
CA TYR A 174 -4.54 4.83 15.22
C TYR A 174 -5.93 4.94 14.61
N LEU A 175 -6.11 4.42 13.40
CA LEU A 175 -7.44 4.20 12.78
C LEU A 175 -7.67 2.72 12.69
N THR A 176 -8.84 2.25 13.10
CA THR A 176 -9.18 0.84 12.91
C THR A 176 -10.52 0.67 12.24
N PHE A 177 -10.62 -0.39 11.43
CA PHE A 177 -11.85 -0.87 10.83
C PHE A 177 -11.92 -2.40 10.90
N GLY A 178 -13.15 -2.92 10.83
CA GLY A 178 -13.45 -4.35 10.74
C GLY A 178 -13.44 -5.09 12.07
N ASP A 179 -13.77 -6.37 12.01
CA ASP A 179 -13.74 -7.28 13.16
C ASP A 179 -12.33 -7.84 13.30
N TRP A 180 -11.66 -7.48 14.39
CA TRP A 180 -10.26 -7.83 14.56
C TRP A 180 -10.08 -9.26 15.05
N PRO A 181 -9.08 -9.99 14.51
CA PRO A 181 -8.81 -11.34 14.98
C PRO A 181 -8.29 -11.31 16.43
N GLU A 182 -8.69 -12.28 17.24
CA GLU A 182 -8.32 -12.35 18.67
C GLU A 182 -6.80 -12.33 18.89
N TRP A 183 -6.04 -12.98 17.99
CA TRP A 183 -4.58 -13.03 18.05
C TRP A 183 -3.92 -11.65 17.87
N ALA A 184 -4.61 -10.69 17.25
CA ALA A 184 -4.12 -9.32 17.09
C ALA A 184 -4.40 -8.42 18.30
N GLY A 185 -5.04 -8.94 19.35
CA GLY A 185 -5.34 -8.20 20.58
C GLY A 185 -4.16 -7.39 21.16
N PRO A 186 -2.93 -7.91 21.20
CA PRO A 186 -1.75 -7.16 21.68
C PRO A 186 -1.40 -5.90 20.87
N LEU A 187 -1.89 -5.76 19.64
CA LEU A 187 -1.67 -4.59 18.78
C LEU A 187 -2.69 -3.49 18.98
N LEU A 188 -3.84 -3.83 19.57
CA LEU A 188 -4.94 -2.89 19.69
C LEU A 188 -4.51 -1.75 20.64
N PRO A 189 -4.64 -0.49 20.22
CA PRO A 189 -4.40 0.63 21.10
C PRO A 189 -5.30 0.51 22.33
N SER A 190 -4.74 0.79 23.51
CA SER A 190 -5.50 0.83 24.76
C SER A 190 -6.70 1.77 24.61
N GLY A 191 -7.92 1.29 24.85
CA GLY A 191 -9.15 2.12 24.81
C GLY A 191 -10.15 1.82 23.68
N ARG A 192 -10.16 0.60 23.13
CA ARG A 192 -11.37 0.08 22.46
C ARG A 192 -12.40 -0.26 23.53
N ASP A 193 -13.31 0.68 23.78
CA ASP A 193 -14.65 0.39 24.29
C ASP A 193 -15.63 0.33 23.11
#